data_AF-A0A8X8AHX6-F1
#
_entry.id   AF-A0A8X8AHX6-F1
#
_cell.length_a   1.000
_cell.length_b   1.000
_cell.length_c   1.000
_cell.angle_alpha   90.00
_cell.angle_beta   90.00
_cell.angle_gamma   90.00
#
_symmetry.space_group_name_H-M   'P 1'
#
loop_
_entity.id
_entity.type
_entity.pdbx_description
1 polymer ?
#
loop_
_entity_poly.entity_id
_entity_poly.type
_entity_poly.pdbx_seq_one_letter_code
_entity_poly.pdbx_strand_id
1 'polypeptide(L)'
;MAAVKRIKLGSQGLEVSAQGLGCMGMSAFYGPPKPESDMIALIHHAVNTGVTLLDTSDIYGPHTNEILLGKAWKAGGLRERVELKITRK
;
A
#
# COMPACT_ATOMS: atom_id res chain seq x y z
N MET A 1 5.17 -13.52 16.30
CA MET A 1 5.61 -12.35 15.51
C MET A 1 4.97 -11.11 16.12
N ALA A 2 5.73 -10.03 16.29
CA ALA A 2 5.18 -8.78 16.82
C ALA A 2 4.31 -8.12 15.74
N ALA A 3 3.03 -7.88 16.04
CA ALA A 3 2.14 -7.14 15.16
C ALA A 3 2.53 -5.64 15.16
N VAL A 4 2.48 -4.99 14.00
CA VAL A 4 2.74 -3.54 13.89
C VAL A 4 1.72 -2.78 14.75
N LYS A 5 2.21 -1.92 15.64
CA LYS A 5 1.36 -1.09 16.50
C LYS A 5 0.42 -0.22 15.67
N ARG A 6 -0.85 -0.10 16.07
CA ARG A 6 -1.82 0.84 15.50
C ARG A 6 -1.75 2.20 16.22
N ILE A 7 -1.90 3.29 15.47
CA ILE A 7 -1.90 4.68 15.95
C ILE A 7 -3.04 5.47 15.33
N LYS A 8 -3.48 6.54 16.01
CA LYS A 8 -4.42 7.51 15.44
C LYS A 8 -3.70 8.43 14.46
N LEU A 9 -4.26 8.59 13.26
CA LEU A 9 -3.78 9.49 12.23
C LEU A 9 -4.69 10.73 12.16
N GLY A 10 -4.13 11.88 12.50
CA GLY A 10 -4.89 13.13 12.61
C GLY A 10 -5.84 13.15 13.81
N SER A 11 -6.77 14.12 13.80
CA SER A 11 -7.71 14.34 14.90
C SER A 11 -9.09 13.70 14.68
N GLN A 12 -9.35 13.12 13.51
CA GLN A 12 -10.66 12.59 13.11
C GLN A 12 -10.90 11.13 13.53
N GLY A 13 -9.95 10.53 14.27
CA GLY A 13 -10.12 9.18 14.81
C GLY A 13 -9.80 8.04 13.83
N LEU A 14 -9.26 8.33 12.64
CA LEU A 14 -8.73 7.29 11.75
C LEU A 14 -7.57 6.58 12.45
N GLU A 15 -7.58 5.25 12.45
CA GLU A 15 -6.46 4.45 12.96
C GLU A 15 -5.73 3.77 11.82
N VAL A 16 -4.41 3.69 11.93
CA VAL A 16 -3.53 3.10 10.92
C VAL A 16 -2.39 2.36 11.60
N SER A 17 -1.67 1.50 10.88
CA SER A 17 -0.39 0.98 11.35
C SER A 17 0.64 2.10 11.50
N ALA A 18 1.45 2.06 12.56
CA ALA A 18 2.52 3.04 12.82
C ALA A 18 3.58 3.07 11.71
N GLN A 19 3.74 1.96 10.99
CA GLN A 19 4.53 1.86 9.78
C GLN A 19 3.59 1.75 8.57
N GLY A 20 3.84 2.54 7.52
CA GLY A 20 3.14 2.44 6.23
C GLY A 20 4.01 1.81 5.14
N LEU A 21 3.38 1.37 4.05
CA LEU A 21 4.03 0.93 2.82
C LEU A 21 3.89 2.01 1.75
N GLY A 22 5.01 2.62 1.37
CA GLY A 22 5.08 3.50 0.20
C GLY A 22 5.12 2.67 -1.08
N CYS A 23 4.16 2.90 -1.98
CA CYS A 23 4.03 2.12 -3.22
C CYS A 23 4.77 2.74 -4.41
N MET A 24 5.54 3.81 -4.21
CA MET A 24 6.23 4.53 -5.30
C MET A 24 7.09 3.58 -6.16
N GLY A 25 8.00 2.84 -5.52
CA GLY A 25 8.97 1.95 -6.19
C GLY A 25 8.36 0.74 -6.91
N MET A 26 7.05 0.53 -6.83
CA MET A 26 6.38 -0.58 -7.51
C MET A 26 6.14 -0.28 -9.00
N SER A 27 5.96 0.99 -9.35
CA SER A 27 5.66 1.42 -10.72
C SER A 27 6.55 2.56 -11.22
N ALA A 28 7.24 3.27 -10.33
CA ALA A 28 8.12 4.38 -10.70
C ALA A 28 9.26 4.59 -9.71
N PHE A 29 10.32 5.27 -10.18
CA PHE A 29 11.49 5.63 -9.38
C PHE A 29 12.27 4.40 -8.85
N TYR A 30 13.47 4.65 -8.31
CA TYR A 30 14.35 3.63 -7.70
C TYR A 30 14.76 2.43 -8.57
N GLY A 31 14.57 2.51 -9.89
CA GLY A 31 15.01 1.52 -10.86
C GLY A 31 13.86 0.96 -11.70
N PRO A 32 14.12 -0.07 -12.52
CA PRO A 32 13.08 -0.74 -13.28
C PRO A 32 12.02 -1.37 -12.35
N PRO A 33 10.72 -1.29 -12.70
CA PRO A 33 9.68 -2.00 -11.97
C PRO A 33 9.99 -3.50 -11.88
N LYS A 34 9.68 -4.08 -10.73
CA LYS A 34 9.75 -5.54 -10.54
C LYS A 34 8.52 -6.22 -11.17
N PRO A 35 8.55 -7.55 -11.40
CA PRO A 35 7.38 -8.28 -11.87
C PRO A 35 6.15 -7.99 -11.00
N GLU A 36 4.99 -7.84 -11.64
CA GLU A 36 3.73 -7.51 -10.96
C GLU A 36 3.38 -8.51 -9.85
N SER A 37 3.63 -9.80 -10.07
CA SER A 37 3.43 -10.86 -9.08
C SER A 37 4.18 -10.62 -7.78
N ASP A 38 5.41 -10.12 -7.89
CA ASP A 38 6.29 -9.89 -6.74
C ASP A 38 5.81 -8.68 -5.93
N MET A 39 5.30 -7.66 -6.62
CA MET A 39 4.74 -6.48 -5.97
C MET A 39 3.41 -6.80 -5.28
N ILE A 40 2.56 -7.61 -5.90
CA ILE A 40 1.35 -8.15 -5.28
C ILE A 40 1.73 -8.95 -4.03
N ALA A 41 2.68 -9.88 -4.14
CA ALA A 41 3.15 -10.68 -3.01
C ALA A 41 3.71 -9.81 -1.86
N LEU A 42 4.45 -8.75 -2.19
CA LEU A 42 4.96 -7.78 -1.21
C LEU A 42 3.83 -7.05 -0.49
N ILE A 43 2.79 -6.59 -1.21
CA ILE A 43 1.62 -5.94 -0.60
C ILE A 43 0.92 -6.92 0.36
N HIS A 44 0.67 -8.17 -0.07
CA HIS A 44 0.08 -9.18 0.80
C HIS A 44 0.94 -9.46 2.03
N HIS A 45 2.26 -9.56 1.86
CA HIS A 45 3.18 -9.76 2.97
C HIS A 45 3.07 -8.62 3.99
N ALA A 46 3.19 -7.37 3.53
CA ALA A 46 3.08 -6.19 4.40
C ALA A 46 1.77 -6.21 5.19
N VAL A 47 0.63 -6.44 4.52
CA VAL A 47 -0.68 -6.47 5.17
C VAL A 47 -0.85 -7.64 6.13
N ASN A 48 -0.32 -8.81 5.81
CA ASN A 48 -0.33 -9.97 6.70
C ASN A 48 0.61 -9.81 7.89
N THR A 49 1.63 -8.95 7.80
CA THR A 49 2.51 -8.59 8.93
C THR A 49 1.96 -7.44 9.80
N GLY A 50 0.80 -6.88 9.46
CA GLY A 50 0.11 -5.85 10.24
C GLY A 50 0.27 -4.42 9.73
N VAL A 51 0.90 -4.21 8.58
CA VAL A 51 0.88 -2.90 7.90
C VAL A 51 -0.51 -2.71 7.27
N THR A 52 -1.16 -1.61 7.56
CA THR A 52 -2.49 -1.30 7.02
C THR A 52 -2.51 0.00 6.23
N LEU A 53 -1.54 0.91 6.47
CA LEU A 53 -1.43 2.15 5.71
C LEU A 53 -0.64 1.94 4.41
N LEU A 54 -1.30 2.16 3.27
CA LEU A 54 -0.68 2.16 1.95
C LEU A 54 -0.65 3.58 1.38
N ASP A 55 0.48 3.99 0.83
CA ASP A 55 0.69 5.32 0.25
C ASP A 55 0.94 5.23 -1.27
N THR A 56 0.17 6.00 -2.06
CA THR A 56 0.29 6.05 -3.52
C THR A 56 0.00 7.45 -4.08
N SER A 57 0.21 7.64 -5.38
CA SER A 57 -0.06 8.87 -6.12
C SER A 57 -0.36 8.58 -7.59
N ASP A 58 -1.09 9.50 -8.25
CA ASP A 58 -1.36 9.47 -9.69
C ASP A 58 -0.09 9.49 -10.56
N ILE A 59 0.95 10.19 -10.11
CA ILE A 59 2.23 10.30 -10.82
C ILE A 59 3.10 9.03 -10.74
N TYR A 60 2.76 8.05 -9.88
CA TYR A 60 3.55 6.82 -9.74
C TYR A 60 3.30 5.89 -10.92
N GLY A 61 4.19 5.97 -11.91
CA GLY A 61 4.13 5.18 -13.14
C GLY A 61 2.84 5.47 -13.89
N PRO A 62 2.64 6.71 -14.38
CA PRO A 62 1.37 7.37 -14.63
C PRO A 62 0.15 6.45 -14.73
N HIS A 63 -0.73 6.51 -13.73
CA HIS A 63 -1.97 5.72 -13.62
C HIS A 63 -1.83 4.20 -13.44
N THR A 64 -0.63 3.62 -13.34
CA THR A 64 -0.46 2.15 -13.19
C THR A 64 -0.39 1.68 -11.75
N ASN A 65 0.10 2.48 -10.80
CA ASN A 65 0.26 2.02 -9.42
C ASN A 65 -1.07 1.73 -8.73
N GLU A 66 -2.08 2.58 -8.94
CA GLU A 66 -3.43 2.36 -8.39
C GLU A 66 -4.10 1.12 -8.99
N ILE A 67 -3.81 0.81 -10.26
CA ILE A 67 -4.27 -0.43 -10.91
C ILE A 67 -3.63 -1.65 -10.25
N LEU A 68 -2.32 -1.61 -9.97
CA LEU A 68 -1.61 -2.67 -9.25
C LEU A 68 -2.21 -2.94 -7.87
N LEU A 69 -2.51 -1.88 -7.10
CA LEU A 69 -3.19 -2.01 -5.81
C LEU A 69 -4.57 -2.65 -5.96
N GLY A 70 -5.35 -2.24 -6.96
CA GLY A 70 -6.64 -2.84 -7.27
C GLY A 70 -6.55 -4.33 -7.59
N LYS A 71 -5.50 -4.77 -8.28
CA LYS A 71 -5.23 -6.19 -8.55
C LYS A 71 -4.90 -6.96 -7.27
N ALA A 72 -4.04 -6.41 -6.41
CA ALA A 72 -3.69 -7.03 -5.12
C ALA A 72 -4.93 -7.19 -4.21
N TRP A 73 -5.85 -6.23 -4.23
CA TRP A 73 -7.10 -6.33 -3.48
C TRP A 73 -8.01 -7.43 -3.98
N LYS A 74 -8.19 -7.56 -5.30
CA LYS A 74 -8.99 -8.65 -5.89
C LYS A 74 -8.40 -10.02 -5.58
N ALA A 75 -7.08 -10.14 -5.57
CA ALA A 75 -6.39 -11.41 -5.35
C ALA A 75 -6.50 -11.95 -3.91
N GLY A 76 -6.58 -11.08 -2.89
CA GLY A 76 -6.56 -11.53 -1.49
C GLY A 76 -7.47 -10.77 -0.53
N GLY A 77 -8.51 -10.09 -1.02
CA GLY A 77 -9.56 -9.50 -0.19
C GLY A 77 -9.05 -8.41 0.77
N LEU A 78 -8.01 -7.67 0.36
CA LEU A 78 -7.30 -6.75 1.26
C LEU A 78 -8.02 -5.41 1.49
N ARG A 79 -9.04 -5.06 0.70
CA ARG A 79 -9.64 -3.72 0.70
C ARG A 79 -10.15 -3.30 2.09
N GLU A 80 -10.75 -4.22 2.84
CA GLU A 80 -11.27 -3.95 4.20
C GLU A 80 -10.18 -3.93 5.28
N ARG A 81 -8.93 -4.27 4.93
CA ARG A 81 -7.80 -4.41 5.87
C ARG A 81 -6.80 -3.26 5.77
N VAL A 82 -7.04 -2.30 4.87
CA VAL A 82 -6.08 -1.24 4.55
C VAL A 82 -6.73 0.13 4.51
N GLU A 83 -5.98 1.12 4.98
CA GLU A 83 -6.25 2.54 4.77
C GLU A 83 -5.36 3.03 3.63
N LEU A 84 -5.97 3.54 2.55
CA LEU A 84 -5.25 4.03 1.38
C LEU A 84 -5.14 5.55 1.42
N LYS A 85 -3.90 6.07 1.44
CA LYS A 85 -3.61 7.48 1.26
C LYS A 85 -3.18 7.71 -0.20
N ILE A 86 -3.95 8.54 -0.90
CA ILE A 86 -3.69 8.91 -2.29
C ILE A 86 -3.30 10.40 -2.33
N THR A 87 -2.12 10.70 -2.86
CA THR A 87 -1.73 12.07 -3.19
C THR A 87 -2.10 12.38 -4.63
N ARG A 88 -3.00 13.34 -4.83
CA ARG A 88 -3.35 13.91 -6.14
C ARG A 88 -2.57 15.21 -6.35
N LYS A 89 -2.12 15.48 -7.57
CA LYS A 89 -1.58 16.78 -7.97
C LYS A 89 -2.58 17.60 -8.78
#